data_AF-A0A960P0T1-F1
#
_entry.id   AF-A0A960P0T1-F1
#
_cell.length_a   1.000
_cell.length_b   1.000
_cell.length_c   1.000
_cell.angle_alpha   90.00
_cell.angle_beta   90.00
_cell.angle_gamma   90.00
#
_symmetry.space_group_name_H-M   'P 1'
#
loop_
_entity.id
_entity.type
_entity.pdbx_description
1 polymer ?
#
loop_
_entity_poly.entity_id
_entity_poly.type
_entity_poly.pdbx_seq_one_letter_code
_entity_poly.pdbx_strand_id
1 'polypeptide(L)'
;MTLARTASRSLFGGTLLLLLATACASDGAVVERSAETLPARDVPALFERGTGVPGVRAAAGSCWNPMVDPRDGTTLRLVRSANGAGDYEPPAGRYGVGSDQLLRLDCASGKTIGIVAR
;
A
#
# COMPACT_ATOMS: atom_id res chain seq x y z
N MET A 1 -47.30 -53.53 -33.72
CA MET A 1 -47.51 -53.09 -32.32
C MET A 1 -47.14 -51.61 -32.25
N THR A 2 -48.14 -50.73 -32.37
CA THR A 2 -47.93 -49.27 -32.28
C THR A 2 -49.13 -48.72 -31.51
N LEU A 3 -48.96 -48.54 -30.20
CA LEU A 3 -50.00 -48.00 -29.32
C LEU A 3 -49.89 -46.47 -29.35
N ALA A 4 -50.77 -45.85 -30.13
CA ALA A 4 -51.16 -44.48 -29.92
C ALA A 4 -51.93 -44.39 -28.58
N ARG A 5 -51.47 -43.55 -27.65
CA ARG A 5 -52.27 -43.12 -26.51
C ARG A 5 -52.28 -41.59 -26.45
N THR A 6 -53.38 -41.06 -26.94
CA THR A 6 -53.88 -39.72 -26.67
C THR A 6 -54.54 -39.72 -25.28
N ALA A 7 -54.14 -38.82 -24.39
CA ALA A 7 -54.93 -38.39 -23.22
C ALA A 7 -54.27 -37.11 -22.67
N SER A 8 -54.69 -35.93 -23.12
CA SER A 8 -55.79 -35.14 -22.53
C SER A 8 -55.58 -34.81 -21.05
N ARG A 9 -55.29 -33.52 -20.79
CA ARG A 9 -56.12 -32.65 -19.94
C ARG A 9 -55.44 -31.28 -19.81
N SER A 10 -56.02 -30.32 -20.51
CA SER A 10 -55.95 -28.90 -20.19
C SER A 10 -56.33 -28.67 -18.74
N LEU A 11 -55.75 -27.64 -18.12
CA LEU A 11 -56.45 -26.48 -17.53
C LEU A 11 -55.52 -25.80 -16.51
N PHE A 12 -55.72 -24.48 -16.34
CA PHE A 12 -55.13 -23.60 -15.34
C PHE A 12 -53.67 -23.20 -15.64
N GLY A 13 -53.32 -21.94 -15.88
CA GLY A 13 -53.89 -20.70 -15.37
C GLY A 13 -52.82 -20.01 -14.51
N GLY A 14 -52.48 -18.75 -14.82
CA GLY A 14 -51.54 -17.93 -14.04
C GLY A 14 -50.08 -18.20 -14.42
N THR A 15 -49.38 -17.33 -15.15
CA THR A 15 -48.85 -16.02 -14.71
C THR A 15 -47.93 -16.15 -13.48
N LEU A 16 -46.73 -15.56 -13.59
CA LEU A 16 -45.73 -15.32 -12.53
C LEU A 16 -44.96 -16.59 -12.11
N LEU A 17 -43.63 -16.64 -12.11
CA LEU A 17 -42.72 -15.67 -11.50
C LEU A 17 -41.28 -15.95 -12.00
N LEU A 18 -40.62 -14.92 -12.52
CA LEU A 18 -39.16 -14.87 -12.70
C LEU A 18 -38.46 -15.16 -11.35
N LEU A 19 -37.53 -16.11 -11.32
CA LEU A 19 -36.55 -16.25 -10.24
C LEU A 19 -35.14 -16.15 -10.84
N LEU A 20 -34.74 -14.90 -11.06
CA LEU A 20 -33.35 -14.48 -11.23
C LEU A 20 -32.64 -14.61 -9.87
N ALA A 21 -31.87 -15.68 -9.68
CA ALA A 21 -30.93 -15.79 -8.57
C ALA A 21 -29.54 -15.30 -9.05
N THR A 22 -29.40 -14.00 -9.28
CA THR A 22 -28.08 -13.35 -9.36
C THR A 22 -27.56 -13.21 -7.93
N ALA A 23 -26.76 -14.17 -7.49
CA ALA A 23 -26.00 -14.06 -6.25
C ALA A 23 -24.93 -12.96 -6.42
N CYS A 24 -25.19 -11.77 -5.89
CA CYS A 24 -24.14 -10.81 -5.59
C CYS A 24 -23.27 -11.42 -4.49
N ALA A 25 -22.16 -12.04 -4.88
CA ALA A 25 -21.03 -12.20 -3.97
C ALA A 25 -20.47 -10.79 -3.74
N SER A 26 -20.89 -10.16 -2.65
CA SER A 26 -20.26 -8.97 -2.14
C SER A 26 -18.87 -9.36 -1.63
N ASP A 27 -17.88 -9.32 -2.54
CA ASP A 27 -16.48 -9.25 -2.19
C ASP A 27 -16.28 -7.99 -1.35
N GLY A 28 -16.32 -8.17 -0.03
CA GLY A 28 -15.86 -7.17 0.92
C GLY A 28 -14.37 -6.98 0.73
N ALA A 29 -13.99 -6.14 -0.24
CA ALA A 29 -12.64 -5.65 -0.36
C ALA A 29 -12.30 -4.96 0.95
N VAL A 30 -11.49 -5.64 1.77
CA VAL A 30 -10.75 -5.01 2.85
C VAL A 30 -9.86 -4.00 2.14
N VAL A 31 -10.31 -2.75 2.07
CA VAL A 31 -9.46 -1.63 1.70
C VAL A 31 -8.49 -1.50 2.87
N GLU A 32 -7.38 -2.24 2.82
CA GLU A 32 -6.17 -1.82 3.50
C GLU A 32 -5.97 -0.37 3.07
N ARG A 33 -6.14 0.57 4.00
CA ARG A 33 -5.74 1.95 3.78
C ARG A 33 -4.23 1.93 3.60
N SER A 34 -3.77 1.71 2.37
CA SER A 34 -2.44 2.12 1.96
C SER A 34 -2.32 3.57 2.38
N ALA A 35 -1.49 3.84 3.38
CA ALA A 35 -1.24 5.19 3.85
C ALA A 35 -0.84 6.03 2.63
N GLU A 36 -1.67 7.01 2.31
CA GLU A 36 -1.51 7.81 1.09
C GLU A 36 -0.14 8.49 1.11
N THR A 37 0.71 8.14 0.16
CA THR A 37 2.04 8.72 -0.01
C THR A 37 1.96 9.94 -0.92
N LEU A 38 2.42 11.08 -0.41
CA LEU A 38 2.61 12.29 -1.20
C LEU A 38 3.96 12.26 -1.93
N PRO A 39 4.10 12.91 -3.09
CA PRO A 39 5.38 12.96 -3.79
C PRO A 39 6.40 13.79 -3.03
N ALA A 40 7.60 13.24 -2.83
CA ALA A 40 8.77 13.99 -2.35
C ALA A 40 9.38 14.83 -3.49
N ARG A 41 10.08 15.91 -3.15
CA ARG A 41 10.71 16.82 -4.11
C ARG A 41 12.21 16.89 -3.88
N ASP A 42 12.99 17.20 -4.91
CA ASP A 42 14.46 17.38 -4.80
C ASP A 42 15.18 16.23 -4.04
N VAL A 43 14.78 14.99 -4.33
CA VAL A 43 15.42 13.79 -3.78
C VAL A 43 16.51 13.26 -4.73
N PRO A 44 17.59 12.65 -4.22
CA PRO A 44 18.54 11.94 -5.07
C PRO A 44 17.87 10.72 -5.72
N ALA A 45 18.53 10.12 -6.71
CA ALA A 45 18.08 8.86 -7.29
C ALA A 45 17.98 7.74 -6.23
N LEU A 46 18.95 7.70 -5.31
CA LEU A 46 19.06 6.76 -4.20
C LEU A 46 19.71 7.47 -3.02
N PHE A 47 19.24 7.19 -1.80
CA PHE A 47 19.98 7.50 -0.59
C PHE A 47 20.96 6.36 -0.28
N GLU A 48 22.12 6.69 0.26
CA GLU A 48 23.17 5.74 0.58
C GLU A 48 23.25 5.44 2.07
N ARG A 49 23.88 4.32 2.42
CA ARG A 49 24.10 3.95 3.82
C ARG A 49 25.18 4.84 4.42
N GLY A 50 24.85 5.58 5.46
CA GLY A 50 25.85 6.36 6.18
C GLY A 50 26.58 5.55 7.24
N THR A 51 27.80 5.95 7.55
CA THR A 51 28.61 5.34 8.62
C THR A 51 28.26 5.97 9.98
N GLY A 52 27.04 5.71 10.51
CA GLY A 52 26.56 6.14 11.85
C GLY A 52 26.36 7.67 12.03
N VAL A 53 25.86 8.22 13.15
CA VAL A 53 24.68 7.83 13.96
C VAL A 53 23.72 9.04 14.04
N PRO A 54 22.48 8.91 13.56
CA PRO A 54 21.36 9.59 14.21
C PRO A 54 20.59 8.61 15.13
N GLY A 55 20.75 8.79 16.45
CA GLY A 55 19.79 8.31 17.45
C GLY A 55 19.79 6.87 17.95
N VAL A 56 20.57 5.93 17.39
CA VAL A 56 20.85 4.56 17.91
C VAL A 56 19.90 3.41 17.50
N ARG A 57 20.56 2.33 17.07
CA ARG A 57 20.16 0.94 16.74
C ARG A 57 18.76 0.73 16.14
N ALA A 58 18.75 0.75 14.81
CA ALA A 58 17.90 -0.15 14.03
C ALA A 58 17.99 -1.57 14.62
N ALA A 59 16.85 -2.16 15.00
CA ALA A 59 16.79 -3.55 15.47
C ALA A 59 17.36 -4.52 14.41
N ALA A 60 17.77 -5.72 14.78
CA ALA A 60 18.17 -6.72 13.79
C ALA A 60 17.01 -6.94 12.79
N GLY A 61 17.25 -6.69 11.49
CA GLY A 61 16.21 -6.70 10.44
C GLY A 61 15.54 -5.35 10.15
N SER A 62 15.97 -4.26 10.79
CA SER A 62 15.51 -2.89 10.54
C SER A 62 16.35 -2.20 9.45
N CYS A 63 15.78 -1.15 8.86
CA CYS A 63 16.41 -0.38 7.80
C CYS A 63 17.69 0.32 8.27
N TRP A 64 18.56 0.67 7.32
CA TRP A 64 19.84 1.33 7.61
C TRP A 64 19.63 2.68 8.28
N ASN A 65 20.46 3.01 9.27
CA ASN A 65 20.40 4.29 9.97
C ASN A 65 21.82 4.77 10.30
N PRO A 66 22.24 5.97 9.85
CA PRO A 66 21.53 6.88 8.93
C PRO A 66 21.46 6.37 7.49
N MET A 67 20.53 6.98 6.75
CA MET A 67 20.63 7.12 5.30
C MET A 67 21.19 8.51 4.95
N VAL A 68 21.90 8.64 3.83
CA VAL A 68 22.65 9.85 3.45
C VAL A 68 22.34 10.25 2.02
N ASP A 69 22.17 11.54 1.77
CA ASP A 69 22.10 12.11 0.43
C ASP A 69 23.51 12.20 -0.17
N PRO A 70 23.83 11.46 -1.23
CA PRO A 70 25.19 11.46 -1.79
C PRO A 70 25.57 12.78 -2.47
N ARG A 71 24.60 13.67 -2.73
CA ARG A 71 24.85 14.95 -3.40
C ARG A 71 25.49 15.99 -2.48
N ASP A 72 25.14 15.97 -1.19
CA ASP A 72 25.56 17.00 -0.23
C ASP A 72 25.88 16.48 1.18
N GLY A 73 25.77 15.17 1.42
CA GLY A 73 26.05 14.56 2.73
C GLY A 73 24.95 14.72 3.77
N THR A 74 23.77 15.22 3.39
CA THR A 74 22.62 15.34 4.30
C THR A 74 22.27 13.99 4.92
N THR A 75 22.16 13.93 6.25
CA THR A 75 21.83 12.70 6.99
C THR A 75 20.34 12.63 7.32
N LEU A 76 19.78 11.43 7.21
CA LEU A 76 18.41 11.10 7.53
C LEU A 76 18.38 10.18 8.76
N ARG A 77 17.59 10.54 9.76
CA ARG A 77 17.40 9.72 10.98
C ARG A 77 16.24 8.76 10.81
N LEU A 78 16.47 7.47 10.98
CA LEU A 78 15.37 6.50 10.99
C LEU A 78 14.46 6.75 12.20
N VAL A 79 13.15 6.85 11.97
CA VAL A 79 12.12 6.98 13.01
C VAL A 79 11.44 5.64 13.25
N ARG A 80 11.03 4.95 12.18
CA ARG A 80 10.42 3.61 12.23
C ARG A 80 10.66 2.83 10.94
N SER A 81 10.64 1.51 11.02
CA SER A 81 10.74 0.63 9.86
C SER A 81 9.76 -0.54 9.94
N ALA A 82 9.07 -0.85 8.85
CA ALA A 82 8.17 -2.00 8.73
C ALA A 82 8.05 -2.41 7.26
N ASN A 83 7.84 -3.70 6.99
CA ASN A 83 7.52 -4.23 5.65
C ASN A 83 8.52 -3.82 4.54
N GLY A 84 9.81 -3.74 4.86
CA GLY A 84 10.84 -3.34 3.89
C GLY A 84 10.91 -1.85 3.59
N ALA A 85 10.11 -1.02 4.27
CA ALA A 85 10.15 0.44 4.18
C ALA A 85 10.58 1.08 5.50
N GLY A 86 11.25 2.23 5.40
CA GLY A 86 11.72 3.01 6.54
C GLY A 86 11.23 4.44 6.42
N ASP A 87 10.70 4.98 7.52
CA ASP A 87 10.27 6.36 7.63
C ASP A 87 11.36 7.15 8.35
N TYR A 88 11.92 8.13 7.65
CA TYR A 88 13.06 8.91 8.08
C TYR A 88 12.69 10.37 8.30
N GLU A 89 13.37 10.97 9.27
CA GLU A 89 13.32 12.40 9.52
C GLU A 89 14.51 13.08 8.81
N PRO A 90 14.24 13.90 7.78
CA PRO A 90 15.24 14.77 7.19
C PRO A 90 15.44 16.05 8.03
N PRO A 91 16.50 16.83 7.76
CA PRO A 91 16.57 18.20 8.27
C PRO A 91 15.38 19.04 7.80
N ALA A 92 14.96 20.00 8.62
CA ALA A 92 13.82 20.86 8.31
C ALA A 92 13.99 21.58 6.95
N GLY A 93 12.90 21.66 6.19
CA GLY A 93 12.88 22.33 4.88
C GLY A 93 13.44 21.49 3.72
N ARG A 94 13.86 20.25 3.96
CA ARG A 94 14.38 19.35 2.92
C ARG A 94 13.29 18.46 2.35
N TYR A 95 13.45 18.14 1.07
CA TYR A 95 12.65 17.15 0.33
C TYR A 95 11.13 17.40 0.23
N GLY A 96 10.67 18.60 0.59
CA GLY A 96 9.25 18.93 0.69
C GLY A 96 8.55 18.33 1.92
N VAL A 97 9.30 17.83 2.90
CA VAL A 97 8.76 17.21 4.13
C VAL A 97 8.41 18.29 5.16
N GLY A 98 7.16 18.28 5.62
CA GLY A 98 6.66 19.14 6.70
C GLY A 98 7.01 18.64 8.12
N SER A 99 6.61 19.40 9.15
CA SER A 99 6.87 19.10 10.57
C SER A 99 6.28 17.75 11.03
N ASP A 100 5.08 17.44 10.55
CA ASP A 100 4.30 16.25 10.93
C ASP A 100 4.39 15.14 9.89
N GLN A 101 5.46 15.16 9.09
CA GLN A 101 5.69 14.25 7.99
C GLN A 101 7.07 13.60 8.09
N LEU A 102 7.20 12.46 7.42
CA LEU A 102 8.43 11.69 7.30
C LEU A 102 8.69 11.34 5.83
N LEU A 103 9.96 11.14 5.49
CA LEU A 103 10.38 10.65 4.18
C LEU A 103 10.42 9.12 4.22
N ARG A 104 9.58 8.45 3.42
CA ARG A 104 9.56 7.00 3.31
C ARG A 104 10.51 6.51 2.21
N LEU A 105 11.42 5.62 2.58
CA LEU A 105 12.39 5.00 1.68
C LEU A 105 12.19 3.48 1.62
N ASP A 106 12.48 2.89 0.46
CA ASP A 106 12.69 1.45 0.33
C ASP A 106 14.03 1.06 0.98
N CYS A 107 14.01 0.09 1.89
CA CYS A 107 15.17 -0.20 2.73
C CYS A 107 16.26 -1.02 2.04
N ALA A 108 15.92 -1.73 0.97
CA ALA A 108 16.88 -2.50 0.19
C ALA A 108 17.70 -1.59 -0.72
N SER A 109 17.03 -0.65 -1.40
CA SER A 109 17.62 0.19 -2.45
C SER A 109 17.96 1.62 -2.01
N GLY A 110 17.30 2.15 -0.97
CA GLY A 110 17.38 3.56 -0.61
C GLY A 110 16.58 4.48 -1.54
N LYS A 111 15.71 3.93 -2.40
CA LYS A 111 14.80 4.73 -3.25
C LYS A 111 13.76 5.44 -2.42
N THR A 112 13.43 6.66 -2.81
CA THR A 112 12.29 7.39 -2.24
C THR A 112 10.99 6.77 -2.71
N ILE A 113 10.12 6.42 -1.76
CA ILE A 113 8.74 6.00 -2.02
C ILE A 113 7.83 7.23 -1.99
N GLY A 114 8.00 8.11 -0.99
CA GLY A 114 7.22 9.34 -0.86
C GLY A 114 7.26 9.94 0.53
N ILE A 115 6.33 10.84 0.80
CA ILE A 115 6.12 11.49 2.09
C ILE A 115 4.91 10.87 2.77
N VAL A 116 5.03 10.57 4.05
CA VAL A 116 3.97 10.00 4.89
C VAL A 116 3.77 10.85 6.14
N ALA A 117 2.62 10.72 6.79
CA ALA A 117 2.39 11.30 8.11
C ALA A 117 3.32 10.65 9.16
N ARG A 118 3.75 11.45 10.15
CA ARG A 118 4.57 11.00 11.28
C ARG A 118 3.85 9.97 12.15
#